data_AF-A0ABD0NQL3-F1
#
_entry.id   AF-A0ABD0NQL3-F1
#
_cell.length_a   1.000
_cell.length_b   1.000
_cell.length_c   1.000
_cell.angle_alpha   90.00
_cell.angle_beta   90.00
_cell.angle_gamma   90.00
#
_symmetry.space_group_name_H-M   'P 1'
#
loop_
_entity.id
_entity.type
_entity.pdbx_description
1 polymer ?
#
loop_
_entity_poly.entity_id
_entity_poly.type
_entity_poly.pdbx_seq_one_letter_code
_entity_poly.pdbx_strand_id
1 'polypeptide(L)'
;TAKGTQGDTAYLESHLFYPKRRSQCLQFYHYNSGGADDQLNIWVCEYTAENPKGALRLIQKISGTWELYHVKIDVSDKFRVVFEGVKGRKPSKGGLSLDNVNLSETKCLQQTWRICNFTSLLATTHAGYETYSPRYLSPDGYSFQIDLYINGVTGSPNKMAIYFHLTSRPNDDKLQWPCPWRQASMELMDQNPDIQHRMNNIKMITTDPTKTTTD
;
A
#
# COMPACT_ATOMS: atom_id res chain seq x y z
N THR A 1 25.02 -9.76 16.20
CA THR A 1 23.70 -9.11 16.40
C THR A 1 23.47 -8.94 17.89
N ALA A 2 23.08 -7.74 18.34
CA ALA A 2 22.73 -7.49 19.74
C ALA A 2 21.25 -7.85 19.96
N LYS A 3 20.90 -8.36 21.15
CA LYS A 3 19.51 -8.64 21.54
C LYS A 3 18.99 -7.49 22.40
N GLY A 4 17.84 -6.94 22.05
CA GLY A 4 17.14 -5.97 22.88
C GLY A 4 16.28 -6.63 23.95
N THR A 5 16.15 -5.96 25.08
CA THR A 5 15.14 -6.20 26.12
C THR A 5 13.85 -5.44 25.81
N GLN A 6 12.78 -5.74 26.55
CA GLN A 6 11.49 -5.09 26.34
C GLN A 6 11.62 -3.55 26.43
N GLY A 7 11.16 -2.86 25.38
CA GLY A 7 11.19 -1.39 25.31
C GLY A 7 12.46 -0.82 24.68
N ASP A 8 13.48 -1.65 24.43
CA ASP A 8 14.67 -1.19 23.69
C ASP A 8 14.29 -0.78 22.28
N THR A 9 14.97 0.26 21.80
CA THR A 9 14.73 0.85 20.48
C THR A 9 16.00 0.86 19.64
N ALA A 10 15.81 0.80 18.32
CA ALA A 10 16.86 1.00 17.32
C ALA A 10 16.35 1.94 16.24
N TYR A 11 17.20 2.87 15.81
CA TYR A 11 16.85 3.89 14.83
C TYR A 11 17.65 3.72 13.54
N LEU A 12 16.98 3.89 12.41
CA LEU A 12 17.58 4.04 11.09
C LEU A 12 17.05 5.34 10.48
N GLU A 13 17.94 6.29 10.22
CA GLU A 13 17.58 7.61 9.69
C GLU A 13 18.00 7.74 8.22
N SER A 14 17.13 8.31 7.40
CA SER A 14 17.47 8.68 6.03
C SER A 14 18.44 9.87 6.01
N HIS A 15 19.01 10.12 4.84
CA HIS A 15 19.59 11.44 4.55
C HIS A 15 18.50 12.54 4.56
N LEU A 16 18.94 13.79 4.51
CA LEU A 16 18.04 14.95 4.49
C LEU A 16 17.42 15.13 3.10
N PHE A 17 16.09 15.04 3.02
CA PHE A 17 15.32 15.29 1.80
C PHE A 17 14.91 16.76 1.70
N TYR A 18 14.78 17.24 0.46
CA TYR A 18 14.32 18.59 0.12
C TYR A 18 13.07 18.46 -0.78
N PRO A 19 11.87 18.34 -0.19
CA PRO A 19 10.66 18.08 -0.96
C PRO A 19 10.30 19.28 -1.85
N LYS A 20 9.77 19.00 -3.04
CA LYS A 20 9.26 20.01 -3.98
C LYS A 20 7.73 20.14 -3.94
N ARG A 21 7.03 19.15 -3.38
CA ARG A 21 5.59 19.03 -3.28
C ARG A 21 5.24 18.54 -1.88
N ARG A 22 4.11 19.00 -1.34
CA ARG A 22 3.55 18.55 -0.05
C ARG A 22 2.76 17.24 -0.16
N SER A 23 3.38 16.22 -0.75
CA SER A 23 2.81 14.87 -0.85
C SER A 23 3.91 13.91 -1.20
N GLN A 24 4.24 13.02 -0.28
CA GLN A 24 5.20 11.95 -0.50
C GLN A 24 4.57 10.60 -0.19
N CYS A 25 5.04 9.59 -0.91
CA CYS A 25 4.77 8.21 -0.62
C CYS A 25 6.07 7.48 -0.32
N LEU A 26 6.20 7.05 0.93
CA LEU A 26 7.25 6.14 1.38
C LEU A 26 6.75 4.71 1.19
N GLN A 27 7.57 3.87 0.56
CA GLN A 27 7.28 2.45 0.38
C GLN A 27 8.49 1.60 0.75
N PHE A 28 8.23 0.44 1.35
CA PHE A 28 9.27 -0.50 1.75
C PHE A 28 8.65 -1.88 2.01
N TYR A 29 9.48 -2.91 1.92
CA TYR A 29 9.15 -4.24 2.42
C TYR A 29 9.56 -4.33 3.89
N HIS A 30 8.68 -4.89 4.71
CA HIS A 30 8.94 -5.13 6.13
C HIS A 30 8.66 -6.58 6.48
N TYR A 31 9.59 -7.21 7.20
CA TYR A 31 9.41 -8.53 7.80
C TYR A 31 9.58 -8.53 9.30
N ASN A 32 8.67 -9.20 9.99
CA ASN A 32 8.83 -9.54 11.40
C ASN A 32 9.04 -11.06 11.57
N SER A 33 10.25 -11.43 11.98
CA SER A 33 10.61 -12.77 12.47
C SER A 33 10.79 -12.81 14.00
N GLY A 34 10.60 -11.66 14.64
CA GLY A 34 10.76 -11.44 16.07
C GLY A 34 9.50 -11.76 16.88
N GLY A 35 9.28 -10.99 17.93
CA GLY A 35 8.09 -11.08 18.76
C GLY A 35 6.87 -10.55 18.01
N ALA A 36 5.71 -11.19 18.22
CA ALA A 36 4.47 -10.75 17.59
C ALA A 36 3.98 -9.36 18.05
N ASP A 37 4.60 -8.78 19.08
CA ASP A 37 4.36 -7.43 19.58
C ASP A 37 5.57 -6.50 19.41
N ASP A 38 6.62 -6.93 18.69
CA ASP A 38 7.66 -6.02 18.20
C ASP A 38 7.02 -5.06 17.17
N GLN A 39 7.42 -3.79 17.20
CA GLN A 39 6.80 -2.72 16.41
C GLN A 39 7.82 -1.98 15.56
N LEU A 40 7.40 -1.58 14.36
CA LEU A 40 8.12 -0.61 13.55
C LEU A 40 7.34 0.70 13.54
N ASN A 41 7.94 1.77 14.05
CA ASN A 41 7.38 3.11 13.99
C ASN A 41 8.07 3.91 12.89
N ILE A 42 7.27 4.59 12.07
CA ILE A 42 7.73 5.49 11.04
C ILE A 42 7.52 6.92 11.52
N TRP A 43 8.62 7.65 11.61
CA TRP A 43 8.64 9.04 12.01
C TRP A 43 9.18 9.92 10.88
N VAL A 44 8.82 11.19 10.95
CA VAL A 44 9.46 12.26 10.18
C VAL A 44 10.10 13.22 11.15
N CYS A 45 11.33 13.62 10.88
CA CYS A 45 12.00 14.74 11.53
C CYS A 45 12.03 15.94 10.56
N GLU A 46 11.16 16.93 10.77
CA GLU A 46 10.98 18.10 9.90
C GLU A 46 11.74 19.32 10.45
N TYR A 47 12.50 20.01 9.60
CA TYR A 47 13.36 21.13 10.00
C TYR A 47 12.81 22.46 9.45
N THR A 48 12.06 23.18 10.26
CA THR A 48 11.48 24.49 9.91
C THR A 48 12.35 25.65 10.41
N ALA A 49 11.98 26.88 10.08
CA ALA A 49 12.63 28.07 10.63
C ALA A 49 12.44 28.18 12.15
N GLU A 50 11.27 27.80 12.67
CA GLU A 50 10.91 27.80 14.09
C GLU A 50 11.57 26.65 14.84
N ASN A 51 11.81 25.51 14.18
CA ASN A 51 12.50 24.37 14.77
C ASN A 51 13.70 23.90 13.91
N PRO A 52 14.83 24.63 13.96
CA PRO A 52 16.03 24.29 13.18
C PRO A 52 16.71 23.01 13.65
N LYS A 53 16.38 22.50 14.84
CA LYS A 53 16.90 21.23 15.37
C LYS A 53 16.06 20.01 14.91
N GLY A 54 14.91 20.24 14.31
CA GLY A 54 14.01 19.19 13.81
C GLY A 54 12.90 18.85 14.80
N ALA A 55 11.67 18.68 14.29
CA ALA A 55 10.51 18.18 15.04
C ALA A 55 10.21 16.74 14.62
N LEU A 56 10.29 15.80 15.57
CA LEU A 56 9.84 14.43 15.37
C LEU A 56 8.31 14.36 15.38
N ARG A 57 7.73 13.80 14.32
CA ARG A 57 6.31 13.53 14.17
C ARG A 57 6.10 12.07 13.81
N LEU A 58 5.35 11.35 14.64
CA LEU A 58 4.95 9.97 14.34
C LEU A 58 4.00 9.97 13.15
N ILE A 59 4.32 9.19 12.12
CA ILE A 59 3.47 9.03 10.94
C ILE A 59 2.62 7.78 11.06
N GLN A 60 3.25 6.64 11.38
CA GLN A 60 2.55 5.36 11.40
C GLN A 60 3.25 4.35 12.32
N LYS A 61 2.47 3.49 12.97
CA LYS A 61 2.96 2.30 13.66
C LYS A 61 2.59 1.07 12.84
N ILE A 62 3.55 0.18 12.65
CA ILE A 62 3.43 -1.03 11.83
C ILE A 62 3.68 -2.25 12.69
N SER A 63 2.80 -3.24 12.54
CA SER A 63 2.87 -4.55 13.19
C SER A 63 2.44 -5.60 12.17
N GLY A 64 3.07 -6.78 12.16
CA GLY A 64 2.71 -7.88 11.26
C GLY A 64 3.91 -8.48 10.52
N THR A 65 3.65 -9.42 9.61
CA THR A 65 4.67 -10.20 8.87
C THR A 65 4.88 -9.68 7.44
N TRP A 66 5.82 -10.27 6.67
CA TRP A 66 6.32 -9.82 5.35
C TRP A 66 5.27 -9.13 4.47
N GLU A 67 5.28 -7.81 4.38
CA GLU A 67 4.33 -7.03 3.56
C GLU A 67 4.99 -5.79 2.95
N LEU A 68 4.45 -5.34 1.81
CA LEU A 68 4.75 -4.05 1.22
C LEU A 68 3.89 -2.98 1.91
N TYR A 69 4.54 -2.01 2.52
CA TYR A 69 3.87 -0.88 3.18
C TYR A 69 3.93 0.35 2.32
N HIS A 70 2.83 1.11 2.30
CA HIS A 70 2.76 2.46 1.75
C HIS A 70 2.41 3.42 2.88
N VAL A 71 3.28 4.39 3.13
CA VAL A 71 3.15 5.37 4.20
C VAL A 71 3.06 6.75 3.57
N LYS A 72 1.90 7.40 3.76
CA LYS A 72 1.67 8.76 3.28
C LYS A 72 2.40 9.75 4.19
N ILE A 73 3.23 10.59 3.58
CA ILE A 73 3.96 11.67 4.24
C ILE A 73 3.55 12.99 3.57
N ASP A 74 3.40 14.05 4.36
CA ASP A 74 2.82 15.33 3.95
C ASP A 74 3.66 16.53 4.40
N VAL A 75 4.93 16.51 4.02
CA VAL A 75 5.96 17.43 4.52
C VAL A 75 6.32 18.48 3.47
N SER A 76 6.56 19.72 3.90
CA SER A 76 6.92 20.84 2.99
C SER A 76 8.35 21.32 3.21
N ASP A 77 8.84 21.28 4.45
CA ASP A 77 10.22 21.65 4.75
C ASP A 77 11.17 20.47 4.55
N LYS A 78 12.48 20.74 4.61
CA LYS A 78 13.49 19.68 4.55
C LYS A 78 13.29 18.70 5.71
N PHE A 79 13.45 17.40 5.48
CA PHE A 79 13.13 16.39 6.48
C PHE A 79 13.94 15.10 6.37
N ARG A 80 13.98 14.32 7.45
CA ARG A 80 14.44 12.92 7.45
C ARG A 80 13.28 11.99 7.76
N VAL A 81 13.31 10.81 7.16
CA VAL A 81 12.49 9.67 7.60
C VAL A 81 13.28 8.91 8.66
N VAL A 82 12.64 8.57 9.76
CA VAL A 82 13.25 7.78 10.84
C VAL A 82 12.44 6.52 11.06
N PHE A 83 13.08 5.38 10.86
CA PHE A 83 12.54 4.06 11.17
C PHE A 83 12.98 3.71 12.59
N GLU A 84 12.02 3.50 13.49
CA GLU A 84 12.28 3.09 14.86
C GLU A 84 11.74 1.67 15.06
N GLY A 85 12.63 0.71 15.30
CA GLY A 85 12.26 -0.63 15.75
C GLY A 85 12.14 -0.67 17.26
N VAL A 86 11.02 -1.17 17.79
CA VAL A 86 10.75 -1.27 19.23
C VAL A 86 10.58 -2.73 19.62
N LYS A 87 11.37 -3.21 20.58
CA LYS A 87 11.27 -4.57 21.12
C LYS A 87 10.03 -4.70 22.02
N GLY A 88 9.13 -5.60 21.66
CA GLY A 88 7.94 -5.97 22.43
C GLY A 88 8.24 -6.87 23.63
N ARG A 89 7.20 -7.28 24.35
CA ARG A 89 7.26 -8.16 25.51
C ARG A 89 7.33 -9.64 25.14
N LYS A 90 6.76 -10.02 23.99
CA LYS A 90 6.67 -11.44 23.61
C LYS A 90 8.04 -12.03 23.28
N PRO A 91 8.21 -13.35 23.49
CA PRO A 91 9.41 -14.06 23.09
C PRO A 91 9.72 -13.81 21.61
N SER A 92 10.97 -13.48 21.33
CA SER A 92 11.46 -13.20 19.98
C SER A 92 12.60 -14.15 19.64
N LYS A 93 12.54 -14.75 18.45
CA LYS A 93 13.61 -15.62 17.90
C LYS A 93 14.37 -14.95 16.75
N GLY A 94 13.99 -13.72 16.40
CA GLY A 94 14.50 -12.98 15.25
C GLY A 94 14.40 -11.48 15.49
N GLY A 95 13.91 -10.74 14.49
CA GLY A 95 13.72 -9.30 14.60
C GLY A 95 12.96 -8.71 13.42
N LEU A 96 13.10 -7.39 13.25
CA LEU A 96 12.52 -6.64 12.15
C LEU A 96 13.54 -6.50 11.03
N SER A 97 13.10 -6.68 9.78
CA SER A 97 13.92 -6.50 8.58
C SER A 97 13.21 -5.57 7.61
N LEU A 98 13.98 -4.69 6.98
CA LEU A 98 13.51 -3.71 6.00
C LEU A 98 14.26 -3.92 4.70
N ASP A 99 13.58 -3.81 3.57
CA ASP A 99 14.20 -3.90 2.25
C ASP A 99 13.48 -3.04 1.21
N ASN A 100 14.17 -2.71 0.12
CA ASN A 100 13.66 -1.94 -1.03
C ASN A 100 12.94 -0.63 -0.65
N VAL A 101 13.56 0.16 0.23
CA VAL A 101 13.01 1.45 0.69
C VAL A 101 13.06 2.48 -0.44
N ASN A 102 11.90 2.97 -0.87
CA ASN A 102 11.78 4.02 -1.89
C ASN A 102 10.90 5.15 -1.36
N LEU A 103 11.24 6.39 -1.74
CA LEU A 103 10.46 7.59 -1.43
C LEU A 103 10.20 8.35 -2.74
N SER A 104 8.95 8.75 -2.97
CA SER A 104 8.57 9.54 -4.15
C SER A 104 7.58 10.64 -3.80
N GLU A 105 7.56 11.73 -4.56
CA GLU A 105 6.61 12.84 -4.36
C GLU A 105 5.29 12.61 -5.12
N THR A 106 4.66 11.47 -4.84
CA THR A 106 3.42 11.00 -5.44
C THR A 106 2.33 10.79 -4.37
N LYS A 107 1.10 10.50 -4.79
CA LYS A 107 0.05 10.04 -3.87
C LYS A 107 0.29 8.55 -3.59
N CYS A 108 0.19 8.14 -2.32
CA CYS A 108 0.20 6.71 -2.01
C CYS A 108 -1.04 6.00 -2.54
N LEU A 109 -0.84 4.73 -2.91
CA LEU A 109 -1.93 3.79 -3.16
C LEU A 109 -2.81 3.70 -1.91
N GLN A 110 -4.13 3.74 -2.12
CA GLN A 110 -5.10 3.71 -1.03
C GLN A 110 -5.30 2.30 -0.48
N GLN A 111 -5.20 1.30 -1.36
CA GLN A 111 -5.47 -0.10 -1.07
C GLN A 111 -4.46 -0.96 -1.81
N THR A 112 -4.02 -2.04 -1.17
CA THR A 112 -3.17 -3.06 -1.78
C THR A 112 -3.89 -4.39 -1.72
N TRP A 113 -4.01 -5.06 -2.86
CA TRP A 113 -4.46 -6.45 -2.92
C TRP A 113 -3.25 -7.36 -3.12
N ARG A 114 -2.88 -8.10 -2.07
CA ARG A 114 -1.83 -9.11 -2.16
C ARG A 114 -2.42 -10.46 -2.54
N ILE A 115 -1.95 -11.02 -3.64
CA ILE A 115 -2.27 -12.39 -4.06
C ILE A 115 -1.06 -13.28 -3.80
N CYS A 116 -1.18 -14.18 -2.83
CA CYS A 116 -0.14 -15.15 -2.51
C CYS A 116 -0.19 -16.35 -3.47
N ASN A 117 0.95 -17.04 -3.65
CA ASN A 117 1.06 -18.24 -4.48
C ASN A 117 0.57 -18.04 -5.93
N PHE A 118 0.80 -16.85 -6.50
CA PHE A 118 0.29 -16.47 -7.81
C PHE A 118 0.69 -17.45 -8.93
N THR A 119 1.92 -17.99 -8.90
CA THR A 119 2.38 -19.01 -9.86
C THR A 119 1.50 -20.26 -9.84
N SER A 120 1.10 -20.72 -8.66
CA SER A 120 0.21 -21.87 -8.55
C SER A 120 -1.18 -21.54 -9.09
N LEU A 121 -1.71 -20.36 -8.77
CA LEU A 121 -3.02 -19.92 -9.30
C LEU A 121 -2.98 -19.81 -10.82
N LEU A 122 -1.89 -19.29 -11.39
CA LEU A 122 -1.67 -19.21 -12.83
C LEU A 122 -1.63 -20.60 -13.49
N ALA A 123 -1.08 -21.61 -12.81
CA ALA A 123 -1.00 -22.97 -13.35
C ALA A 123 -2.33 -23.74 -13.26
N THR A 124 -3.18 -23.44 -12.27
CA THR A 124 -4.36 -24.26 -11.95
C THR A 124 -5.71 -23.61 -12.29
N THR A 125 -5.78 -22.28 -12.41
CA THR A 125 -7.05 -21.58 -12.65
C THR A 125 -7.41 -21.65 -14.13
N HIS A 126 -8.56 -22.22 -14.49
CA HIS A 126 -9.01 -22.24 -15.88
C HIS A 126 -9.53 -20.87 -16.34
N ALA A 127 -9.50 -20.61 -17.64
CA ALA A 127 -10.14 -19.41 -18.20
C ALA A 127 -11.64 -19.41 -17.86
N GLY A 128 -12.18 -18.23 -17.56
CA GLY A 128 -13.56 -18.03 -17.12
C GLY A 128 -13.78 -18.11 -15.61
N TYR A 129 -12.75 -18.43 -14.81
CA TYR A 129 -12.82 -18.35 -13.35
C TYR A 129 -12.17 -17.06 -12.83
N GLU A 130 -12.91 -16.32 -12.01
CA GLU A 130 -12.44 -15.11 -11.34
C GLU A 130 -11.94 -15.35 -9.91
N THR A 131 -11.00 -14.50 -9.49
CA THR A 131 -10.62 -14.33 -8.09
C THR A 131 -11.01 -12.93 -7.65
N TYR A 132 -11.65 -12.82 -6.50
CA TYR A 132 -12.09 -11.53 -5.95
C TYR A 132 -11.08 -10.97 -4.95
N SER A 133 -10.88 -9.66 -4.98
CA SER A 133 -10.18 -8.93 -3.92
C SER A 133 -11.02 -8.90 -2.62
N PRO A 134 -10.44 -8.50 -1.47
CA PRO A 134 -11.24 -7.97 -0.37
C PRO A 134 -12.15 -6.83 -0.83
N ARG A 135 -13.24 -6.58 -0.09
CA ARG A 135 -14.06 -5.38 -0.33
C ARG A 135 -13.37 -4.17 0.26
N TYR A 136 -13.27 -3.12 -0.55
CA TYR A 136 -12.64 -1.85 -0.21
C TYR A 136 -13.66 -0.73 -0.11
N LEU A 137 -13.27 0.35 0.55
CA LEU A 137 -14.07 1.57 0.64
C LEU A 137 -13.31 2.72 -0.04
N SER A 138 -13.98 3.39 -0.97
CA SER A 138 -13.46 4.60 -1.60
C SER A 138 -13.53 5.80 -0.62
N PRO A 139 -12.75 6.87 -0.85
CA PRO A 139 -12.82 8.08 -0.03
C PRO A 139 -14.20 8.73 0.02
N ASP A 140 -14.99 8.58 -1.05
CA ASP A 140 -16.35 9.13 -1.18
C ASP A 140 -17.42 8.19 -0.59
N GLY A 141 -17.02 7.05 0.00
CA GLY A 141 -17.92 6.13 0.71
C GLY A 141 -18.49 4.98 -0.12
N TYR A 142 -18.23 4.91 -1.43
CA TYR A 142 -18.63 3.76 -2.25
C TYR A 142 -17.81 2.52 -1.91
N SER A 143 -18.48 1.40 -1.68
CA SER A 143 -17.85 0.09 -1.52
C SER A 143 -17.58 -0.53 -2.89
N PHE A 144 -16.42 -1.16 -3.06
CA PHE A 144 -16.04 -1.78 -4.33
C PHE A 144 -15.18 -3.04 -4.12
N GLN A 145 -15.10 -3.84 -5.16
CA GLN A 145 -14.30 -5.07 -5.24
C GLN A 145 -13.66 -5.16 -6.63
N ILE A 146 -12.52 -5.85 -6.71
CA ILE A 146 -11.79 -6.08 -7.95
C ILE A 146 -11.86 -7.56 -8.28
N ASP A 147 -12.14 -7.86 -9.54
CA ASP A 147 -12.31 -9.22 -10.04
C ASP A 147 -11.17 -9.48 -11.02
N LEU A 148 -10.41 -10.56 -10.79
CA LEU A 148 -9.26 -10.92 -11.60
C LEU A 148 -9.47 -12.29 -12.26
N TYR A 149 -9.53 -12.30 -13.58
CA TYR A 149 -9.43 -13.51 -14.39
C TYR A 149 -7.97 -13.74 -14.74
N ILE A 150 -7.27 -14.55 -13.93
CA ILE A 150 -5.82 -14.77 -14.03
C ILE A 150 -5.43 -15.29 -15.42
N ASN A 151 -6.17 -16.26 -15.95
CA ASN A 151 -5.96 -16.85 -17.28
C ASN A 151 -6.98 -16.38 -18.33
N GLY A 152 -7.64 -15.25 -18.06
CA GLY A 152 -8.62 -14.63 -18.95
C GLY A 152 -10.03 -15.18 -18.85
N VAL A 153 -10.94 -14.51 -19.55
CA VAL A 153 -12.36 -14.89 -19.62
C VAL A 153 -12.57 -15.98 -20.67
N THR A 154 -13.70 -16.70 -20.61
CA THR A 154 -14.01 -17.82 -21.54
C THR A 154 -13.91 -17.42 -23.02
N GLY A 155 -14.34 -16.21 -23.38
CA GLY A 155 -14.26 -15.70 -24.76
C GLY A 155 -12.88 -15.18 -25.18
N SER A 156 -11.93 -15.05 -24.26
CA SER A 156 -10.56 -14.58 -24.55
C SER A 156 -9.55 -15.26 -23.61
N PRO A 157 -9.31 -16.57 -23.78
CA PRO A 157 -8.38 -17.31 -22.95
C PRO A 157 -6.94 -16.80 -23.11
N ASN A 158 -6.12 -16.98 -22.08
CA ASN A 158 -4.71 -16.57 -21.99
C ASN A 158 -4.49 -15.04 -21.98
N LYS A 159 -5.55 -14.25 -21.78
CA LYS A 159 -5.45 -12.79 -21.60
C LYS A 159 -6.00 -12.41 -20.25
N MET A 160 -5.10 -12.16 -19.29
CA MET A 160 -5.48 -11.72 -17.96
C MET A 160 -6.43 -10.51 -18.06
N ALA A 161 -7.56 -10.59 -17.37
CA ALA A 161 -8.57 -9.54 -17.36
C ALA A 161 -8.85 -9.11 -15.92
N ILE A 162 -9.06 -7.81 -15.74
CA ILE A 162 -9.33 -7.19 -14.45
C ILE A 162 -10.57 -6.31 -14.60
N TYR A 163 -11.49 -6.43 -13.65
CA TYR A 163 -12.75 -5.69 -13.64
C TYR A 163 -12.95 -5.01 -12.28
N PHE A 164 -13.66 -3.89 -12.32
CA PHE A 164 -14.02 -3.11 -11.15
C PHE A 164 -15.51 -3.22 -10.92
N HIS A 165 -15.91 -3.62 -9.71
CA HIS A 165 -17.30 -3.78 -9.34
C HIS A 165 -17.63 -2.90 -8.14
N LEU A 166 -18.67 -2.06 -8.28
CA LEU A 166 -19.31 -1.47 -7.11
C LEU A 166 -20.06 -2.56 -6.35
N THR A 167 -19.99 -2.51 -5.03
CA THR A 167 -20.59 -3.53 -4.16
C THR A 167 -21.54 -2.88 -3.16
N SER A 168 -22.56 -3.63 -2.74
CA SER A 168 -23.54 -3.15 -1.77
C SER A 168 -22.98 -3.09 -0.35
N ARG A 169 -23.31 -2.03 0.39
CA ARG A 169 -22.99 -1.86 1.82
C ARG A 169 -24.13 -1.14 2.57
N PRO A 170 -24.24 -1.28 3.92
CA PRO A 170 -25.14 -0.42 4.69
C PRO A 170 -24.80 1.07 4.53
N ASN A 171 -25.82 1.92 4.38
CA ASN A 171 -25.75 3.36 4.09
C ASN A 171 -25.55 3.74 2.60
N ASP A 172 -25.62 2.79 1.66
CA ASP A 172 -25.58 3.11 0.23
C ASP A 172 -26.74 4.03 -0.20
N ASP A 173 -27.85 4.03 0.53
CA ASP A 173 -29.00 4.93 0.36
C ASP A 173 -28.65 6.41 0.58
N LYS A 174 -27.53 6.70 1.25
CA LYS A 174 -27.03 8.07 1.46
C LYS A 174 -26.07 8.52 0.36
N LEU A 175 -25.63 7.62 -0.52
CA LEU A 175 -24.73 7.93 -1.62
C LEU A 175 -25.51 8.32 -2.87
N GLN A 176 -24.86 9.08 -3.75
CA GLN A 176 -25.46 9.44 -5.03
C GLN A 176 -25.41 8.24 -5.99
N TRP A 177 -26.54 7.95 -6.64
CA TRP A 177 -26.65 6.88 -7.63
C TRP A 177 -27.34 7.38 -8.92
N PRO A 178 -26.90 6.92 -10.11
CA PRO A 178 -25.71 6.09 -10.37
C PRO A 178 -24.40 6.77 -9.95
N CYS A 179 -23.37 6.00 -9.59
CA CYS A 179 -22.10 6.51 -9.05
C CYS A 179 -21.43 7.49 -10.04
N PRO A 180 -21.37 8.79 -9.74
CA PRO A 180 -21.02 9.80 -10.74
C PRO A 180 -19.51 10.06 -10.76
N TRP A 181 -18.89 9.80 -11.92
CA TRP A 181 -17.56 10.30 -12.30
C TRP A 181 -16.44 9.97 -11.32
N ARG A 182 -16.42 8.73 -10.81
CA ARG A 182 -15.34 8.23 -9.96
C ARG A 182 -14.34 7.46 -10.80
N GLN A 183 -13.10 7.92 -10.80
CA GLN A 183 -12.01 7.24 -11.47
C GLN A 183 -11.37 6.21 -10.52
N ALA A 184 -11.30 4.96 -10.97
CA ALA A 184 -10.56 3.90 -10.31
C ALA A 184 -9.35 3.52 -11.16
N SER A 185 -8.17 3.58 -10.55
CA SER A 185 -6.91 3.15 -11.15
C SER A 185 -6.48 1.84 -10.50
N MET A 186 -6.34 0.79 -11.30
CA MET A 186 -5.90 -0.53 -10.90
C MET A 186 -4.50 -0.76 -11.47
N GLU A 187 -3.58 -1.17 -10.61
CA GLU A 187 -2.16 -1.27 -10.94
C GLU A 187 -1.63 -2.65 -10.56
N LEU A 188 -1.18 -3.39 -11.57
CA LEU A 188 -0.37 -4.59 -11.37
C LEU A 188 1.09 -4.15 -11.25
N MET A 189 1.60 -4.23 -10.02
CA MET A 189 2.92 -3.74 -9.65
C MET A 189 4.04 -4.67 -10.14
N ASP A 190 4.96 -4.10 -10.91
CA ASP A 190 6.31 -4.61 -11.09
C ASP A 190 7.11 -4.34 -9.81
N GLN A 191 7.60 -5.41 -9.19
CA GLN A 191 8.27 -5.36 -7.88
C GLN A 191 9.78 -5.10 -8.03
N ASN A 192 10.21 -4.35 -9.04
CA ASN A 192 11.59 -3.89 -9.16
C ASN A 192 12.02 -3.15 -7.85
N PRO A 193 13.19 -3.48 -7.28
CA PRO A 193 13.73 -2.82 -6.09
C PRO A 193 13.79 -1.30 -6.19
N ASP A 194 14.08 -0.76 -7.38
CA ASP A 194 14.15 0.67 -7.66
C ASP A 194 12.86 1.14 -8.34
N ILE A 195 12.17 2.10 -7.72
CA ILE A 195 10.93 2.68 -8.27
C ILE A 195 11.12 3.28 -9.67
N GLN A 196 12.33 3.76 -10.01
CA GLN A 196 12.61 4.37 -11.32
C GLN A 196 12.60 3.35 -12.46
N HIS A 197 12.77 2.07 -12.16
CA HIS A 197 12.86 0.99 -13.13
C HIS A 197 11.60 0.12 -13.18
N ARG A 198 10.53 0.50 -12.48
CA ARG A 198 9.26 -0.25 -12.47
C ARG A 198 8.45 -0.02 -13.73
N MET A 199 8.03 -1.10 -14.36
CA MET A 199 7.11 -1.08 -15.51
C MET A 199 5.73 -1.63 -15.10
N ASN A 200 5.07 -0.90 -14.21
CA ASN A 200 3.74 -1.28 -13.71
C ASN A 200 2.70 -1.29 -14.85
N ASN A 201 1.81 -2.28 -14.84
CA ASN A 201 0.70 -2.34 -15.79
C ASN A 201 -0.54 -1.70 -15.15
N ILE A 202 -0.97 -0.56 -15.71
CA ILE A 202 -2.02 0.27 -15.14
C ILE A 202 -3.25 0.26 -16.04
N LYS A 203 -4.42 0.05 -15.44
CA LYS A 203 -5.73 0.22 -16.07
C LYS A 203 -6.54 1.23 -15.29
N MET A 204 -7.24 2.10 -16.00
CA MET A 204 -8.10 3.13 -15.40
C MET A 204 -9.49 3.02 -15.97
N ILE A 205 -10.49 3.09 -15.11
CA ILE A 205 -11.90 3.18 -15.46
C ILE A 205 -12.50 4.39 -14.78
N THR A 206 -13.58 4.93 -15.35
CA THR A 206 -14.34 6.02 -14.73
C THR A 206 -15.81 5.65 -14.76
N THR A 207 -16.49 5.75 -13.63
CA THR A 207 -17.92 5.48 -13.55
C THR A 207 -18.68 6.60 -14.27
N ASP A 208 -19.35 6.25 -15.36
CA ASP A 208 -20.20 7.17 -16.11
C ASP A 208 -21.65 6.97 -15.67
N PRO A 209 -22.29 7.94 -15.01
CA PRO A 209 -23.65 7.79 -14.51
C PRO A 209 -24.70 7.74 -15.63
N THR A 210 -24.33 8.04 -16.87
CA THR A 210 -25.21 7.98 -18.05
C THR A 210 -25.12 6.65 -18.79
N LYS A 211 -24.09 5.84 -18.52
CA LYS A 211 -23.97 4.49 -19.10
C LYS A 211 -24.80 3.49 -18.30
N THR A 212 -25.68 2.78 -18.99
CA THR A 212 -26.56 1.74 -18.41
C THR A 212 -26.15 0.31 -18.77
N THR A 213 -25.06 0.12 -19.53
CA THR A 213 -24.58 -1.20 -19.97
C THR A 213 -23.13 -1.42 -19.54
N THR A 214 -22.83 -2.65 -19.13
CA THR A 214 -21.46 -3.16 -18.93
C THR A 214 -20.96 -3.74 -20.26
N ASP A 215 -19.81 -3.29 -20.74
CA ASP A 215 -19.12 -3.90 -21.89
C ASP A 215 -18.53 -5.27 -21.52
#